data_AF-A0AAW6IYM7-F1
#
_entry.id   AF-A0AAW6IYM7-F1
#
_cell.length_a   1.000
_cell.length_b   1.000
_cell.length_c   1.000
_cell.angle_alpha   90.00
_cell.angle_beta   90.00
_cell.angle_gamma   90.00
#
_symmetry.space_group_name_H-M   'P 1'
#
loop_
_entity.id
_entity.type
_entity.pdbx_description
1 polymer ?
#
loop_
_entity_poly.entity_id
_entity_poly.type
_entity_poly.pdbx_seq_one_letter_code
_entity_poly.pdbx_strand_id
1 'polypeptide(L)'
;MILVLGALLIGIGFGFSIPLLNHMTVELSPENVRGRNLSYFTMAVFSGQFFTSFMEYIPGGEHNVFIICSILSAVVAIALLVKPKAH
;
A
#
# COMPACT_ATOMS: atom_id res chain seq x y z
N MET A 1 -12.72 -18.50 -9.74
CA MET A 1 -12.44 -18.87 -8.33
C MET A 1 -11.17 -18.21 -7.81
N ILE A 2 -10.00 -18.38 -8.47
CA ILE A 2 -8.74 -17.79 -8.00
C ILE A 2 -8.76 -16.25 -7.90
N LEU A 3 -9.39 -15.57 -8.88
CA LEU A 3 -9.53 -14.11 -8.87
C LEU A 3 -10.43 -13.59 -7.73
N VAL A 4 -11.46 -14.36 -7.35
CA VAL A 4 -12.35 -14.00 -6.23
C VAL A 4 -11.61 -14.12 -4.90
N LEU A 5 -10.83 -15.19 -4.74
CA LEU A 5 -9.99 -15.36 -3.56
C LEU A 5 -8.91 -14.26 -3.48
N GLY A 6 -8.29 -13.93 -4.63
CA GLY A 6 -7.34 -12.82 -4.73
C GLY A 6 -7.98 -11.48 -4.36
N ALA A 7 -9.15 -11.17 -4.89
CA ALA A 7 -9.89 -9.95 -4.57
C ALA A 7 -10.24 -9.87 -3.07
N LEU A 8 -10.64 -10.99 -2.47
CA LEU A 8 -10.94 -11.06 -1.03
C LEU A 8 -9.69 -10.81 -0.17
N LEU A 9 -8.57 -11.44 -0.51
CA LEU A 9 -7.29 -11.24 0.19
C LEU A 9 -6.78 -9.80 0.04
N ILE A 10 -6.86 -9.23 -1.17
CA ILE A 10 -6.51 -7.83 -1.43
C ILE A 10 -7.42 -6.89 -0.65
N GLY A 11 -8.74 -7.15 -0.61
CA GLY A 11 -9.70 -6.35 0.15
C GLY A 11 -9.40 -6.34 1.65
N ILE A 12 -9.09 -7.50 2.23
CA ILE A 12 -8.68 -7.61 3.63
C ILE A 12 -7.36 -6.85 3.88
N GLY A 13 -6.36 -7.05 3.02
CA GLY A 13 -5.07 -6.36 3.12
C GLY A 13 -5.22 -4.84 3.00
N PHE A 14 -6.09 -4.37 2.11
CA PHE A 14 -6.41 -2.95 1.95
C PHE A 14 -7.05 -2.38 3.22
N GLY A 15 -8.01 -3.09 3.82
CA GLY A 15 -8.69 -2.69 5.07
C GLY A 15 -7.72 -2.55 6.26
N PHE A 16 -6.74 -3.45 6.38
CA PHE A 16 -5.69 -3.35 7.40
C PHE A 16 -4.57 -2.38 7.05
N SER A 17 -4.52 -1.86 5.84
CA SER A 17 -3.50 -0.91 5.42
C SER A 17 -4.06 0.52 5.42
N ILE A 18 -4.87 0.89 4.42
CA ILE A 18 -5.20 2.29 4.17
C ILE A 18 -6.06 2.90 5.29
N PRO A 19 -7.21 2.30 5.70
CA PRO A 19 -8.00 2.82 6.80
C PRO A 19 -7.26 2.79 8.14
N LEU A 20 -6.51 1.72 8.43
CA LEU A 20 -5.78 1.58 9.69
C LEU A 20 -4.64 2.60 9.80
N LEU A 21 -3.82 2.74 8.74
CA LEU A 21 -2.75 3.76 8.70
C LEU A 21 -3.31 5.17 8.83
N ASN A 22 -4.45 5.45 8.20
CA ASN A 22 -5.13 6.73 8.34
C ASN A 22 -5.55 6.98 9.80
N HIS A 23 -6.18 6.00 10.46
CA HIS A 23 -6.55 6.07 11.87
C HIS A 23 -5.32 6.26 12.77
N MET A 24 -4.28 5.43 12.61
CA MET A 24 -3.04 5.52 13.38
C MET A 24 -2.33 6.87 13.17
N THR A 25 -2.37 7.42 11.95
CA THR A 25 -1.79 8.74 11.67
C THR A 25 -2.50 9.83 12.46
N VAL A 26 -3.83 9.75 12.61
CA VAL A 26 -4.61 10.69 13.41
C VAL A 26 -4.34 10.52 14.91
N GLU A 27 -4.24 9.27 15.39
CA GLU A 27 -4.07 8.94 16.81
C GLU A 27 -2.65 9.23 17.33
N LEU A 28 -1.63 8.94 16.54
CA LEU A 28 -0.21 9.07 16.94
C LEU A 28 0.39 10.44 16.62
N SER A 29 -0.23 11.23 15.74
CA SER A 29 0.31 12.55 15.37
C SER A 29 -0.16 13.64 16.33
N PRO A 30 0.75 14.51 16.82
CA PRO A 30 0.37 15.71 17.55
C PRO A 30 -0.56 16.63 16.72
N GLU A 31 -1.51 17.30 17.37
CA GLU A 31 -2.55 18.11 16.70
C GLU A 31 -1.98 19.16 15.73
N ASN A 32 -0.84 19.77 16.08
CA ASN A 32 -0.19 20.82 15.29
C ASN A 32 0.42 20.33 13.96
N VAL A 33 0.72 19.03 13.82
CA VAL A 33 1.30 18.44 12.59
C VAL A 33 0.41 17.39 11.95
N ARG A 34 -0.71 17.02 12.60
CA ARG A 34 -1.64 15.99 12.15
C ARG A 34 -2.10 16.19 10.71
N GLY A 35 -2.51 17.41 10.35
CA GLY A 35 -2.96 17.71 8.99
C GLY A 35 -1.85 17.53 7.93
N ARG A 36 -0.60 17.86 8.29
CA ARG A 36 0.55 17.67 7.41
C ARG A 36 0.88 16.19 7.21
N ASN A 37 0.88 15.41 8.29
CA ASN A 37 1.12 13.96 8.22
C ASN A 37 0.04 13.24 7.43
N LEU A 38 -1.23 13.64 7.62
CA LEU A 38 -2.35 13.11 6.85
C LEU A 38 -2.20 13.44 5.36
N SER A 39 -1.76 14.67 5.04
CA SER A 39 -1.49 15.08 3.66
C SER A 39 -0.37 14.24 3.03
N TYR A 40 0.71 13.95 3.75
CA TYR A 40 1.77 13.06 3.25
C TYR A 40 1.27 11.63 3.01
N PHE A 41 0.44 11.09 3.93
CA PHE A 41 -0.19 9.80 3.74
C PHE A 41 -1.06 9.78 2.48
N THR A 42 -1.94 10.76 2.31
CA THR A 42 -2.78 10.91 1.12
C THR A 42 -1.97 11.06 -0.16
N MET A 43 -0.89 11.86 -0.14
CA MET A 43 0.03 12.00 -1.27
C MET A 43 0.69 10.67 -1.64
N ALA A 44 1.12 9.87 -0.67
CA ALA A 44 1.72 8.56 -0.92
C ALA A 44 0.71 7.60 -1.57
N VAL A 45 -0.54 7.59 -1.11
CA VAL A 45 -1.61 6.75 -1.69
C VAL A 45 -1.92 7.16 -3.13
N PHE A 46 -2.16 8.44 -3.38
CA PHE A 46 -2.46 8.93 -4.73
C PHE A 46 -1.29 8.76 -5.70
N SER A 47 -0.06 8.92 -5.21
CA SER A 47 1.14 8.65 -6.01
C SER A 47 1.21 7.18 -6.41
N GLY A 48 0.91 6.25 -5.49
CA GLY A 48 0.79 4.83 -5.80
C GLY A 48 -0.24 4.55 -6.90
N GLN A 49 -1.45 5.13 -6.80
CA GLN A 49 -2.48 4.99 -7.83
C GLN A 49 -2.04 5.57 -9.18
N PHE A 50 -1.37 6.72 -9.19
CA PHE A 50 -0.78 7.28 -10.40
C PHE A 50 0.25 6.32 -11.03
N PHE A 51 1.11 5.69 -10.21
CA PHE A 51 2.06 4.70 -10.72
C PHE A 51 1.39 3.47 -11.33
N THR A 52 0.22 3.06 -10.82
CA THR A 52 -0.51 1.92 -11.40
C THR A 52 -0.95 2.15 -12.84
N SER A 53 -1.21 3.40 -13.25
CA SER A 53 -1.53 3.74 -14.65
C SER A 53 -0.38 3.42 -15.61
N PHE A 54 0.87 3.37 -15.14
CA PHE A 54 2.00 2.96 -15.99
C PHE A 54 2.12 1.44 -16.14
N MET A 55 1.44 0.67 -15.29
CA MET A 55 1.52 -0.80 -15.35
C MET A 55 0.83 -1.36 -16.60
N GLU A 56 -0.11 -0.63 -17.20
CA GLU A 56 -0.74 -0.97 -18.49
C GLU A 56 0.27 -1.01 -19.65
N TYR A 57 1.40 -0.32 -19.52
CA TYR A 57 2.44 -0.28 -20.55
C TYR A 57 3.48 -1.40 -20.41
N ILE A 58 3.35 -2.27 -19.39
CA ILE A 58 4.29 -3.37 -19.16
C ILE A 58 4.00 -4.50 -20.17
N PRO A 59 5.01 -4.95 -20.95
CA PRO A 59 4.84 -6.04 -21.90
C PRO A 59 4.62 -7.38 -21.18
N GLY A 60 3.75 -8.22 -21.75
CA GLY A 60 3.35 -9.52 -21.19
C GLY A 60 2.01 -9.53 -20.46
N GLY A 61 1.24 -8.44 -20.56
CA GLY A 61 -0.17 -8.38 -20.14
C GLY A 61 -0.37 -8.48 -18.63
N GLU A 62 -1.62 -8.74 -18.23
CA GLU A 62 -2.04 -8.73 -16.82
C GLU A 62 -1.25 -9.72 -15.94
N HIS A 63 -0.83 -10.86 -16.49
CA HIS A 63 -0.09 -11.88 -15.75
C HIS A 63 1.23 -11.35 -15.19
N ASN A 64 2.02 -10.66 -16.02
CA ASN A 64 3.28 -10.06 -15.59
C ASN A 64 3.06 -8.93 -14.58
N VAL A 65 1.98 -8.15 -14.75
CA VAL A 65 1.61 -7.10 -13.79
C VAL A 65 1.32 -7.70 -12.41
N PHE A 66 0.53 -8.77 -12.33
CA PHE A 66 0.25 -9.45 -11.06
C PHE A 66 1.51 -10.01 -10.39
N ILE A 67 2.43 -10.59 -11.17
CA ILE A 67 3.71 -11.10 -10.63
C ILE A 67 4.54 -9.95 -10.07
N ILE A 68 4.69 -8.85 -10.81
CA ILE A 68 5.47 -7.68 -10.37
C ILE A 68 4.87 -7.08 -9.10
N CYS A 69 3.55 -6.90 -9.04
CA CYS A 69 2.83 -6.41 -7.86
C CYS A 69 3.06 -7.32 -6.64
N SER A 70 3.01 -8.65 -6.84
CA SER A 70 3.24 -9.64 -5.79
C SER A 70 4.67 -9.56 -5.24
N ILE A 71 5.67 -9.52 -6.12
CA ILE A 71 7.09 -9.38 -5.73
C ILE A 71 7.31 -8.06 -4.99
N LEU A 72 6.79 -6.95 -5.52
CA LEU A 72 6.96 -5.64 -4.89
C LEU A 72 6.32 -5.60 -3.50
N SER A 73 5.10 -6.15 -3.36
CA SER A 73 4.41 -6.26 -2.08
C SER A 73 5.20 -7.12 -1.08
N ALA A 74 5.75 -8.26 -1.52
CA ALA A 74 6.58 -9.12 -0.68
C ALA A 74 7.88 -8.42 -0.23
N VAL A 75 8.56 -7.70 -1.12
CA VAL A 75 9.76 -6.92 -0.79
C VAL A 75 9.44 -5.84 0.25
N VAL A 76 8.34 -5.11 0.08
CA VAL A 76 7.90 -4.09 1.05
C VAL A 76 7.56 -4.74 2.40
N ALA A 77 6.83 -5.84 2.41
CA ALA A 77 6.49 -6.57 3.63
C ALA A 77 7.76 -7.03 4.38
N ILE A 78 8.73 -7.63 3.67
CA ILE A 78 10.02 -8.04 4.24
C ILE A 78 10.77 -6.81 4.78
N ALA A 79 10.84 -5.72 4.02
CA ALA A 79 11.53 -4.50 4.47
C ALA A 79 10.90 -3.90 5.74
N LEU A 80 9.57 -3.95 5.88
CA LEU A 80 8.87 -3.51 7.07
C LEU A 80 9.11 -4.43 8.27
N LEU A 81 9.19 -5.75 8.07
CA LEU A 81 9.46 -6.72 9.13
C LEU A 81 10.92 -6.73 9.59
N VAL A 82 11.85 -6.48 8.68
CA VAL A 82 13.31 -6.47 8.95
C VAL A 82 13.76 -5.17 9.61
N LYS A 83 13.05 -4.05 9.40
CA LYS A 83 13.37 -2.81 10.11
C LYS A 83 13.26 -3.06 11.63
N PRO A 84 14.35 -2.88 12.41
CA PRO A 84 14.28 -2.97 13.86
C PRO A 84 13.26 -1.93 14.35
N LYS A 85 12.40 -2.32 15.30
CA LYS A 85 11.55 -1.37 16.02
C LYS A 85 12.45 -0.25 16.56
N ALA A 86 12.43 0.91 15.91
CA ALA A 86 12.97 2.12 16.49
C ALA A 86 12.04 2.44 17.67
N HIS A 87 12.50 2.06 18.86
CA HIS A 87 11.94 2.46 20.14
C HIS A 87 11.98 3.98 20.28
#